data_AF-A0A368GGQ1-F1
#
_entry.id   AF-A0A368GGQ1-F1
#
_cell.length_a   1.000
_cell.length_b   1.000
_cell.length_c   1.000
_cell.angle_alpha   90.00
_cell.angle_beta   90.00
_cell.angle_gamma   90.00
#
_symmetry.space_group_name_H-M   'P 1'
#
loop_
_entity.id
_entity.type
_entity.pdbx_description
1 polymer ?
#
loop_
_entity_poly.entity_id
_entity_poly.type
_entity_poly.pdbx_seq_one_letter_code
_entity_poly.pdbx_strand_id
1 'polypeptide(L)'
;MISLSHLTELDKDILTQSWNIVSRDMESLAVDIFQMIFEQAPDAKLMFAFMMRDYREDDKKSSEFTFHALRFIQASVIESTMNHLEDPETLDPLFLNLGKIHARHEEHLGFSTHYWSVFKECVLFHFRKSMKADHKLCRKSSMSLAEIDSSIILWREVLRFIITRMKTGLESNVLIRKANRKEISFG
;
A
#
# COMPACT_ATOMS: atom_id res chain seq x y z
N MET A 1 -19.16 -3.37 -7.26
CA MET A 1 -18.09 -2.42 -6.89
C MET A 1 -17.64 -2.78 -5.48
N ILE A 2 -16.36 -2.81 -5.17
CA ILE A 2 -15.90 -3.15 -3.80
C ILE A 2 -16.09 -1.91 -2.93
N SER A 3 -16.89 -2.05 -1.87
CA SER A 3 -17.18 -1.01 -0.88
C SER A 3 -16.71 -1.46 0.50
N LEU A 4 -16.52 -0.51 1.41
CA LEU A 4 -16.29 -0.75 2.85
C LEU A 4 -17.53 -0.37 3.69
N SER A 5 -18.64 -0.02 3.06
CA SER A 5 -19.88 0.40 3.74
C SER A 5 -20.56 -0.72 4.54
N HIS A 6 -20.15 -1.97 4.35
CA HIS A 6 -20.65 -3.13 5.12
C HIS A 6 -19.90 -3.34 6.43
N LEU A 7 -18.80 -2.61 6.68
CA LEU A 7 -18.05 -2.72 7.93
C LEU A 7 -18.91 -2.26 9.11
N THR A 8 -19.02 -3.12 10.12
CA THR A 8 -19.72 -2.79 11.36
C THR A 8 -18.88 -1.85 12.22
N GLU A 9 -19.49 -1.23 13.23
CA GLU A 9 -18.76 -0.42 14.21
C GLU A 9 -17.65 -1.21 14.91
N LEU A 10 -17.90 -2.50 15.20
CA LEU A 10 -16.88 -3.39 15.76
C LEU A 10 -15.70 -3.59 14.80
N ASP A 11 -15.97 -3.73 13.49
CA ASP A 11 -14.90 -3.87 12.49
C ASP A 11 -14.05 -2.60 12.41
N LYS A 12 -14.70 -1.43 12.45
CA LYS A 12 -14.04 -0.12 12.47
C LYS A 12 -13.20 0.07 13.73
N ASP A 13 -13.69 -0.37 14.89
CA ASP A 13 -12.95 -0.35 16.15
C ASP A 13 -11.69 -1.23 16.08
N ILE A 14 -11.80 -2.45 15.54
CA ILE A 14 -10.66 -3.36 15.34
C ILE A 14 -9.64 -2.76 14.36
N LEU A 15 -10.10 -2.18 13.25
CA LEU A 15 -9.23 -1.49 12.29
C LEU A 15 -8.52 -0.30 12.94
N THR A 16 -9.23 0.51 13.74
CA THR A 16 -8.68 1.67 14.43
C THR A 16 -7.65 1.26 15.49
N GLN A 17 -7.97 0.26 16.31
CA GLN A 17 -7.06 -0.25 17.33
C GLN A 17 -5.79 -0.85 16.71
N SER A 18 -5.94 -1.65 15.64
CA SER A 18 -4.79 -2.22 14.94
C SER A 18 -3.96 -1.13 14.24
N TRP A 19 -4.60 -0.12 13.65
CA TRP A 19 -3.92 1.03 13.07
C TRP A 19 -3.05 1.75 14.11
N ASN A 20 -3.58 2.01 15.30
CA ASN A 20 -2.86 2.66 16.41
C ASN A 20 -1.65 1.87 16.93
N ILE A 21 -1.57 0.57 16.64
CA ILE A 21 -0.41 -0.26 16.97
C ILE A 21 0.62 -0.17 15.85
N VAL A 22 0.20 -0.37 14.60
CA VAL A 22 1.12 -0.40 13.45
C VAL A 22 1.68 0.99 13.11
N SER A 23 0.95 2.06 13.42
CA SER A 23 1.34 3.44 13.11
C SER A 23 2.36 4.06 14.06
N ARG A 24 2.74 3.35 15.14
CA ARG A 24 3.71 3.86 16.13
C ARG A 24 5.13 4.03 15.57
N ASP A 25 5.51 3.17 14.63
CA ASP A 25 6.81 3.21 13.96
C ASP A 25 6.62 2.96 12.46
N MET A 26 5.99 3.95 11.82
CA MET A 26 5.70 3.92 10.38
C MET A 26 6.97 3.87 9.53
N GLU A 27 8.05 4.46 10.03
CA GLU A 27 9.33 4.54 9.35
C GLU A 27 9.95 3.15 9.22
N SER A 28 10.14 2.47 10.34
CA SER A 28 10.65 1.09 10.35
C SER A 28 9.72 0.16 9.60
N LEU A 29 8.41 0.27 9.80
CA LEU A 29 7.41 -0.54 9.11
C LEU A 29 7.52 -0.40 7.58
N ALA A 30 7.75 0.82 7.10
CA ALA A 30 7.86 1.09 5.68
C ALA A 30 9.10 0.44 5.06
N VAL A 31 10.24 0.61 5.71
CA VAL A 31 11.50 -0.02 5.31
C VAL A 31 11.37 -1.55 5.27
N ASP A 32 10.81 -2.14 6.34
CA ASP A 32 10.59 -3.57 6.50
C ASP A 32 9.74 -4.17 5.35
N ILE A 33 8.60 -3.54 5.03
CA ILE A 33 7.70 -3.97 3.95
C ILE A 33 8.41 -3.90 2.60
N PHE A 34 9.13 -2.81 2.32
CA PHE A 34 9.81 -2.63 1.05
C PHE A 34 10.95 -3.60 0.84
N GLN A 35 11.73 -3.84 1.90
CA GLN A 35 12.77 -4.85 1.88
C GLN A 35 12.16 -6.22 1.53
N MET A 36 11.05 -6.61 2.16
CA MET A 36 10.38 -7.85 1.83
C MET A 36 9.85 -7.88 0.38
N ILE A 37 9.28 -6.78 -0.12
CA ILE A 37 8.83 -6.70 -1.53
C ILE A 37 10.01 -6.95 -2.47
N PHE A 38 11.17 -6.38 -2.19
CA PHE A 38 12.38 -6.52 -2.99
C PHE A 38 13.05 -7.89 -2.89
N GLU A 39 12.81 -8.62 -1.80
CA GLU A 39 13.20 -10.01 -1.65
C GLU A 39 12.26 -10.94 -2.45
N GLN A 40 10.96 -10.65 -2.46
CA GLN A 40 9.94 -11.45 -3.15
C GLN A 40 9.84 -11.16 -4.65
N ALA A 41 10.09 -9.91 -5.05
CA ALA A 41 10.05 -9.42 -6.42
C ALA A 41 11.28 -8.53 -6.70
N PRO A 42 12.46 -9.13 -6.95
CA PRO A 42 13.70 -8.38 -7.17
C PRO A 42 13.66 -7.46 -8.40
N ASP A 43 12.85 -7.79 -9.40
CA ASP A 43 12.57 -6.99 -10.58
C ASP A 43 11.88 -5.65 -10.25
N ALA A 44 11.07 -5.61 -9.18
CA ALA A 44 10.45 -4.38 -8.70
C ALA A 44 11.49 -3.30 -8.35
N LYS A 45 12.73 -3.69 -8.00
CA LYS A 45 13.85 -2.78 -7.74
C LYS A 45 14.18 -1.86 -8.93
N LEU A 46 13.93 -2.30 -10.16
CA LEU A 46 14.16 -1.50 -11.37
C LEU A 46 13.25 -0.27 -11.42
N MET A 47 12.06 -0.35 -10.80
CA MET A 47 11.16 0.80 -10.68
C MET A 47 11.75 1.90 -9.78
N PHE A 48 12.71 1.51 -8.96
CA PHE A 48 13.38 2.33 -7.97
C PHE A 48 14.86 2.48 -8.32
N ALA A 49 15.20 2.54 -9.60
CA ALA A 49 16.59 2.65 -10.07
C ALA A 49 17.37 3.85 -9.46
N PHE A 50 16.68 4.91 -9.02
CA PHE A 50 17.28 6.01 -8.25
C PHE A 50 17.74 5.59 -6.85
N MET A 51 17.15 4.55 -6.25
CA MET A 51 17.57 3.93 -4.99
C MET A 51 18.70 2.90 -5.14
N MET A 52 19.00 2.47 -6.37
CA MET A 52 20.02 1.44 -6.66
C MET A 52 21.41 2.00 -7.00
N ARG A 53 21.55 3.33 -7.10
CA ARG A 53 22.86 3.99 -7.25
C ARG A 53 23.55 4.07 -5.89
N ASP A 54 24.40 3.07 -5.66
CA ASP A 54 25.35 2.93 -4.57
C ASP A 54 24.75 2.56 -3.20
N TYR A 55 24.52 1.25 -3.05
CA TYR A 55 24.53 0.53 -1.77
C TYR A 55 25.96 0.41 -1.18
N ARG A 56 26.78 1.44 -1.40
CA ARG A 56 28.13 1.58 -0.85
C ARG A 56 28.10 2.76 0.12
N GLU A 57 28.13 2.42 1.40
CA GLU A 57 28.50 3.25 2.57
C GLU A 57 28.05 4.72 2.53
N ASP A 58 26.91 5.05 3.15
CA ASP A 58 26.79 6.23 4.03
C ASP A 58 25.36 6.41 4.58
N ASP A 59 25.26 6.70 5.88
CA ASP A 59 24.05 6.88 6.69
C ASP A 59 23.04 7.91 6.12
N LYS A 60 23.49 8.84 5.27
CA LYS A 60 22.62 9.89 4.67
C LYS A 60 21.62 9.36 3.65
N LYS A 61 21.88 8.22 3.00
CA LYS A 61 20.98 7.63 1.98
C LYS A 61 19.83 6.79 2.56
N SER A 62 19.91 6.42 3.84
CA SER A 62 18.79 5.83 4.57
C SER A 62 17.59 6.78 4.55
N SER A 63 17.82 8.10 4.68
CA SER A 63 16.76 9.11 4.73
C SER A 63 15.97 9.28 3.42
N GLU A 64 16.59 9.18 2.25
CA GLU A 64 15.87 9.28 0.96
C GLU A 64 15.10 8.00 0.62
N PHE A 65 15.69 6.83 0.91
CA PHE A 65 14.99 5.55 0.79
C PHE A 65 13.77 5.55 1.71
N THR A 66 13.95 5.94 2.95
CA THR A 66 12.89 6.04 3.93
C THR A 66 11.87 7.10 3.57
N PHE A 67 12.26 8.27 3.05
CA PHE A 67 11.32 9.28 2.58
C PHE A 67 10.49 8.78 1.39
N HIS A 68 11.10 8.06 0.45
CA HIS A 68 10.38 7.46 -0.66
C HIS A 68 9.55 6.25 -0.24
N ALA A 69 10.02 5.43 0.69
CA ALA A 69 9.27 4.34 1.29
C ALA A 69 8.07 4.89 2.08
N LEU A 70 8.22 5.98 2.84
CA LEU A 70 7.14 6.68 3.54
C LEU A 70 6.16 7.39 2.59
N ARG A 71 6.60 7.77 1.38
CA ARG A 71 5.71 8.33 0.34
C ARG A 71 5.05 7.25 -0.53
N PHE A 72 5.67 6.08 -0.66
CA PHE A 72 5.21 4.98 -1.52
C PHE A 72 4.46 3.90 -0.75
N ILE A 73 4.85 3.61 0.49
CA ILE A 73 3.90 3.27 1.55
C ILE A 73 3.08 4.54 1.69
N GLN A 74 2.10 4.68 0.82
CA GLN A 74 0.68 4.80 1.09
C GLN A 74 0.22 4.71 2.57
N ALA A 75 1.03 5.08 3.55
CA ALA A 75 0.70 5.27 4.93
C ALA A 75 -0.26 6.44 5.01
N SER A 76 0.00 7.54 4.30
CA SER A 76 -0.97 8.62 4.16
C SER A 76 -2.25 8.19 3.46
N VAL A 77 -2.21 7.22 2.54
CA VAL A 77 -3.40 6.67 1.86
C VAL A 77 -4.18 5.74 2.78
N ILE A 78 -3.50 4.84 3.48
CA ILE A 78 -4.09 3.93 4.46
C ILE A 78 -4.63 4.75 5.63
N GLU A 79 -3.85 5.68 6.18
CA GLU A 79 -4.23 6.67 7.19
C GLU A 79 -5.38 7.54 6.70
N SER A 80 -5.35 8.05 5.47
CA SER A 80 -6.45 8.82 4.90
C SER A 80 -7.70 7.96 4.76
N THR A 81 -7.56 6.68 4.36
CA THR A 81 -8.67 5.72 4.32
C THR A 81 -9.21 5.46 5.73
N MET A 82 -8.34 5.33 6.73
CA MET A 82 -8.71 5.21 8.14
C MET A 82 -9.46 6.44 8.64
N ASN A 83 -9.02 7.64 8.25
CA ASN A 83 -9.65 8.91 8.60
C ASN A 83 -10.99 9.15 7.86
N HIS A 84 -11.28 8.38 6.80
CA HIS A 84 -12.50 8.49 6.00
C HIS A 84 -13.20 7.13 5.87
N LEU A 85 -13.14 6.26 6.89
CA LEU A 85 -13.79 4.93 6.83
C LEU A 85 -15.31 5.00 6.61
N GLU A 86 -15.96 6.10 7.03
CA GLU A 86 -17.39 6.33 6.79
C GLU A 86 -17.71 6.63 5.33
N ASP A 87 -16.81 7.33 4.63
CA ASP A 87 -16.98 7.71 3.23
C ASP A 87 -15.64 7.63 2.47
N PRO A 88 -15.12 6.40 2.24
CA PRO A 88 -13.81 6.21 1.62
C PRO A 88 -13.85 6.50 0.10
N GLU A 89 -15.05 6.68 -0.48
CA GLU A 89 -15.23 7.04 -1.89
C GLU A 89 -14.80 8.49 -2.18
N THR A 90 -14.77 9.35 -1.16
CA THR A 90 -14.16 10.69 -1.24
C THR A 90 -12.69 10.66 -1.67
N LEU A 91 -12.01 9.53 -1.46
CA LEU A 91 -10.61 9.33 -1.83
C LEU A 91 -10.43 8.75 -3.24
N ASP A 92 -11.51 8.48 -3.98
CA ASP A 92 -11.44 7.99 -5.36
C ASP A 92 -10.53 8.84 -6.27
N PRO A 93 -10.60 10.19 -6.25
CA PRO A 93 -9.68 11.01 -7.04
C PRO A 93 -8.21 10.76 -6.71
N LEU A 94 -7.88 10.53 -5.44
CA LEU A 94 -6.54 10.20 -4.97
C LEU A 94 -6.08 8.85 -5.53
N PHE A 95 -6.91 7.79 -5.37
CA PHE A 95 -6.57 6.45 -5.85
C PHE A 95 -6.43 6.38 -7.37
N LEU A 96 -7.32 7.06 -8.10
CA LEU A 96 -7.26 7.13 -9.56
C LEU A 96 -5.99 7.83 -10.03
N ASN A 97 -5.59 8.93 -9.37
CA ASN A 97 -4.35 9.62 -9.71
C ASN A 97 -3.11 8.75 -9.46
N LEU A 98 -3.08 8.01 -8.34
CA LEU A 98 -1.99 7.06 -8.08
C LEU A 98 -1.96 5.93 -9.12
N GLY A 99 -3.11 5.43 -9.56
CA GLY A 99 -3.21 4.47 -10.67
C GLY A 99 -2.59 5.00 -11.98
N LYS A 100 -2.82 6.28 -12.31
CA LYS A 100 -2.21 6.93 -13.48
C LYS A 100 -0.68 7.05 -13.37
N ILE A 101 -0.15 7.25 -12.17
CA ILE A 101 1.31 7.23 -11.94
C ILE A 101 1.87 5.84 -12.26
N HIS A 102 1.22 4.78 -11.78
CA HIS A 102 1.63 3.40 -12.07
C HIS A 102 1.49 3.04 -13.56
N ALA A 103 0.54 3.65 -14.29
CA ALA A 103 0.44 3.50 -15.75
C ALA A 103 1.64 4.10 -16.50
N ARG A 104 2.31 5.11 -15.91
CA ARG A 104 3.57 5.64 -16.46
C ARG A 104 4.75 4.72 -16.12
N HIS A 105 4.75 4.09 -14.96
CA HIS A 105 5.78 3.12 -14.58
C HIS A 105 5.66 1.81 -15.38
N GLU A 106 4.46 1.38 -15.73
CA GLU A 106 4.23 0.22 -16.61
C GLU A 106 4.91 0.44 -17.97
N GLU A 107 4.73 1.61 -18.56
CA GLU A 107 5.29 1.93 -19.88
C GLU A 107 6.82 2.13 -19.86
N HIS A 108 7.35 2.87 -18.89
CA HIS A 108 8.77 3.24 -18.90
C HIS A 108 9.68 2.22 -18.23
N LEU A 109 9.17 1.48 -17.26
CA LEU A 109 9.97 0.65 -16.37
C LEU A 109 9.50 -0.81 -16.37
N GLY A 110 8.34 -1.13 -16.95
CA GLY A 110 7.81 -2.49 -16.99
C GLY A 110 7.11 -2.91 -15.69
N PHE A 111 6.48 -1.96 -15.00
CA PHE A 111 5.64 -2.26 -13.83
C PHE A 111 4.61 -3.36 -14.14
N SER A 112 4.57 -4.40 -13.30
CA SER A 112 3.61 -5.50 -13.42
C SER A 112 2.52 -5.39 -12.36
N THR A 113 1.27 -5.64 -12.75
CA THR A 113 0.15 -5.66 -11.79
C THR A 113 0.27 -6.76 -10.73
N HIS A 114 1.16 -7.74 -10.92
CA HIS A 114 1.50 -8.74 -9.90
C HIS A 114 2.12 -8.08 -8.64
N TYR A 115 2.87 -6.98 -8.79
CA TYR A 115 3.49 -6.27 -7.66
C TYR A 115 2.45 -5.77 -6.63
N TRP A 116 1.22 -5.48 -7.06
CA TRP A 116 0.12 -5.16 -6.13
C TRP A 116 -0.21 -6.31 -5.17
N SER A 117 -0.12 -7.55 -5.66
CA SER A 117 -0.39 -8.73 -4.84
C SER A 117 0.74 -8.97 -3.85
N VAL A 118 1.99 -8.80 -4.30
CA VAL A 118 3.19 -8.88 -3.43
C VAL A 118 3.10 -7.82 -2.33
N PHE A 119 2.88 -6.56 -2.70
CA PHE A 119 2.70 -5.45 -1.76
C PHE A 119 1.65 -5.77 -0.69
N LYS A 120 0.46 -6.21 -1.12
CA LYS A 120 -0.64 -6.55 -0.21
C LYS A 120 -0.23 -7.63 0.81
N GLU A 121 0.40 -8.72 0.37
CA GLU A 121 0.81 -9.79 1.30
C GLU A 121 1.94 -9.34 2.23
N CYS A 122 2.90 -8.53 1.75
CA CYS A 122 3.96 -7.96 2.59
C CYS A 122 3.38 -7.03 3.68
N VAL A 123 2.45 -6.13 3.33
CA VAL A 123 1.78 -5.25 4.30
C VAL A 123 1.06 -6.08 5.37
N LEU A 124 0.25 -7.07 4.97
CA LEU A 124 -0.49 -7.92 5.91
C LEU A 124 0.45 -8.72 6.83
N PHE A 125 1.58 -9.20 6.30
CA PHE A 125 2.59 -9.88 7.10
C PHE A 125 3.14 -8.97 8.20
N HIS A 126 3.59 -7.77 7.84
CA HIS A 126 4.20 -6.84 8.79
C HIS A 126 3.18 -6.27 9.79
N PHE A 127 1.93 -6.01 9.37
CA PHE A 127 0.86 -5.61 10.30
C PHE A 127 0.64 -6.68 11.37
N ARG A 128 0.57 -7.95 10.96
CA ARG A 128 0.43 -9.07 11.90
C ARG A 128 1.64 -9.20 12.82
N LYS A 129 2.85 -9.03 12.29
CA LYS A 129 4.11 -9.05 13.05
C LYS A 129 4.09 -7.98 14.15
N SER A 130 3.74 -6.74 13.80
CA SER A 130 3.67 -5.62 14.75
C SER A 130 2.63 -5.84 15.85
N MET A 131 1.41 -6.27 15.49
CA MET A 131 0.37 -6.57 16.48
C MET A 131 0.75 -7.74 17.40
N LYS A 132 1.37 -8.80 16.87
CA LYS A 132 1.84 -9.93 17.69
C LYS A 132 2.99 -9.53 18.61
N ALA A 133 3.86 -8.61 18.20
CA ALA A 133 4.92 -8.09 19.04
C ALA A 133 4.34 -7.27 20.20
N ASP A 134 3.40 -6.37 19.91
CA ASP A 134 2.67 -5.59 20.94
C ASP A 134 1.95 -6.50 21.94
N HIS A 135 1.26 -7.55 21.45
CA HIS A 135 0.58 -8.53 22.30
C HIS A 135 1.51 -9.24 23.29
N LYS A 136 2.74 -9.56 22.86
CA LYS A 136 3.74 -10.19 23.72
C LYS A 136 4.27 -9.24 24.79
N LEU A 137 4.39 -7.95 24.47
CA LEU A 137 4.93 -6.93 25.35
C LEU A 137 3.90 -6.43 26.37
N CYS A 138 2.64 -6.23 25.96
CA CYS A 138 1.58 -5.62 26.76
C CYS A 138 0.33 -6.50 26.89
N ARG A 139 0.38 -7.58 27.69
CA ARG A 139 -0.73 -8.56 27.81
C ARG A 139 -2.08 -8.03 28.30
N LYS A 140 -2.13 -6.88 28.99
CA LYS A 140 -3.38 -6.37 29.61
C LYS A 140 -4.14 -5.33 28.78
N SER A 141 -3.53 -4.75 27.74
CA SER A 141 -4.13 -3.68 26.93
C SER A 141 -3.97 -3.88 25.42
N SER A 142 -3.43 -5.02 25.00
CA SER A 142 -3.20 -5.35 23.59
C SER A 142 -4.35 -6.17 23.03
N MET A 143 -4.51 -6.11 21.72
CA MET A 143 -5.44 -6.97 20.97
C MET A 143 -5.15 -8.44 21.27
N SER A 144 -6.21 -9.22 21.49
CA SER A 144 -6.14 -10.69 21.58
C SER A 144 -5.75 -11.32 20.25
N LEU A 145 -5.31 -12.58 20.26
CA LEU A 145 -4.95 -13.29 19.03
C LEU A 145 -6.12 -13.39 18.04
N ALA A 146 -7.36 -13.52 18.55
CA ALA A 146 -8.56 -13.54 17.71
C ALA A 146 -8.81 -12.17 17.05
N GLU A 147 -8.66 -11.07 17.80
CA GLU A 147 -8.79 -9.71 17.25
C GLU A 147 -7.69 -9.40 16.23
N ILE A 148 -6.47 -9.91 16.44
CA ILE A 148 -5.39 -9.80 15.44
C ILE A 148 -5.77 -10.54 14.16
N ASP A 149 -6.32 -11.74 14.26
CA ASP A 149 -6.72 -12.52 13.10
C ASP A 149 -7.89 -11.84 12.34
N SER A 150 -8.88 -11.32 13.06
CA SER A 150 -9.96 -10.50 12.48
C SER A 150 -9.41 -9.23 11.82
N SER A 151 -8.50 -8.52 12.47
CA SER A 151 -7.85 -7.32 11.92
C SER A 151 -7.18 -7.62 10.58
N ILE A 152 -6.48 -8.76 10.45
CA ILE A 152 -5.84 -9.12 9.17
C ILE A 152 -6.86 -9.42 8.06
N ILE A 153 -8.03 -9.96 8.39
CA ILE A 153 -9.12 -10.14 7.42
C ILE A 153 -9.64 -8.77 6.95
N LEU A 154 -9.90 -7.86 7.89
CA LEU A 154 -10.39 -6.52 7.59
C LEU A 154 -9.36 -5.70 6.77
N TRP A 155 -8.09 -5.73 7.16
CA TRP A 155 -7.02 -5.07 6.40
C TRP A 155 -6.88 -5.62 4.98
N ARG A 156 -7.15 -6.91 4.76
CA ARG A 156 -7.17 -7.48 3.41
C ARG A 156 -8.28 -6.87 2.56
N GLU A 157 -9.44 -6.58 3.14
CA GLU A 157 -10.53 -5.89 2.45
C GLU A 157 -10.18 -4.45 2.13
N VAL A 158 -9.63 -3.71 3.09
CA VAL A 158 -9.16 -2.32 2.91
C VAL A 158 -8.12 -2.23 1.80
N LEU A 159 -7.08 -3.07 1.83
CA LEU A 159 -6.06 -3.09 0.78
C LEU A 159 -6.65 -3.48 -0.58
N ARG A 160 -7.59 -4.43 -0.61
CA ARG A 160 -8.28 -4.82 -1.84
C ARG A 160 -9.12 -3.67 -2.41
N PHE A 161 -9.80 -2.91 -1.55
CA PHE A 161 -10.56 -1.72 -1.92
C PHE A 161 -9.64 -0.67 -2.58
N ILE A 162 -8.52 -0.34 -1.94
CA ILE A 162 -7.53 0.63 -2.45
C ILE A 162 -6.95 0.15 -3.79
N ILE A 163 -6.41 -1.08 -3.83
CA ILE A 163 -5.77 -1.65 -5.03
C ILE A 163 -6.75 -1.69 -6.21
N THR A 164 -8.02 -2.03 -5.97
CA THR A 164 -9.02 -2.09 -7.06
C THR A 164 -9.21 -0.72 -7.71
N ARG A 165 -9.31 0.35 -6.92
CA ARG A 165 -9.48 1.71 -7.44
C ARG A 165 -8.23 2.21 -8.17
N MET A 166 -7.06 1.87 -7.66
CA MET A 166 -5.80 2.14 -8.35
C MET A 166 -5.71 1.42 -9.69
N LYS A 167 -6.17 0.16 -9.78
CA LYS A 167 -6.25 -0.59 -11.04
C LYS A 167 -7.22 0.07 -12.03
N THR A 168 -8.36 0.60 -11.57
CA THR A 168 -9.24 1.41 -12.41
C THR A 168 -8.52 2.64 -12.98
N GLY A 169 -7.73 3.33 -12.15
CA GLY A 169 -6.90 4.46 -12.56
C GLY A 169 -5.81 4.08 -13.59
N LEU A 170 -5.23 2.90 -13.44
CA LEU A 170 -4.26 2.31 -14.37
C LEU A 170 -4.92 2.04 -15.73
N GLU A 171 -6.02 1.28 -15.74
CA GLU A 171 -6.72 0.83 -16.95
C GLU A 171 -7.34 1.98 -17.74
N SER A 172 -7.97 2.94 -17.06
CA SER A 172 -8.53 4.15 -17.71
C SER A 172 -7.46 4.92 -18.49
N ASN A 173 -6.23 4.98 -17.97
CA ASN A 173 -5.13 5.63 -18.67
C ASN A 173 -4.68 4.85 -19.91
N VAL A 174 -4.63 3.51 -19.81
CA VAL A 174 -4.30 2.63 -20.95
C VAL A 174 -5.33 2.78 -22.07
N LEU A 175 -6.63 2.87 -21.75
CA LEU A 175 -7.71 3.05 -22.73
C LEU A 175 -7.62 4.41 -23.44
N ILE A 176 -7.43 5.50 -22.71
CA ILE A 176 -7.23 6.84 -23.28
C ILE A 176 -6.03 6.85 -24.23
N ARG A 177 -4.91 6.22 -23.84
CA ARG A 177 -3.71 6.14 -24.70
C ARG A 177 -3.94 5.29 -25.95
N LYS A 178 -4.68 4.17 -25.85
CA LYS A 178 -5.04 3.35 -27.02
C LYS A 178 -5.94 4.11 -27.99
N ALA A 179 -6.84 4.96 -27.49
CA ALA A 179 -7.66 5.83 -28.34
C ALA A 179 -6.80 6.87 -29.07
N ASN A 180 -5.92 7.58 -28.34
CA ASN A 180 -5.04 8.59 -28.93
C ASN A 180 -4.07 8.02 -29.99
N ARG A 181 -3.53 6.81 -29.77
CA ARG A 181 -2.67 6.15 -30.76
C ARG A 181 -3.41 5.74 -32.04
N LYS A 182 -4.71 5.42 -31.95
CA LYS A 182 -5.54 5.12 -33.11
C LYS A 182 -5.81 6.38 -33.93
N GLU A 183 -6.14 7.50 -33.28
CA GLU A 183 -6.38 8.77 -33.99
C GLU A 183 -5.16 9.26 -34.80
N ILE A 184 -3.95 9.10 -34.27
CA ILE A 184 -2.71 9.47 -34.98
C ILE A 184 -2.40 8.54 -36.15
N SER A 185 -2.85 7.28 -36.12
CA SER A 185 -2.64 6.33 -37.23
C SER A 185 -3.64 6.45 -38.38
N PHE A 186 -4.70 7.26 -38.20
CA PHE A 186 -5.75 7.50 -39.21
C PHE A 186 -5.83 8.96 -39.68
N GLY A 187 -4.89 9.83 -39.25
CA GLY A 187 -4.73 11.21 -39.73
C GLY A 187 -3.43 11.37 -40.51
#